data_AF-A0A1I7U646-F1
#
_entry.id   AF-A0A1I7U646-F1
#
_cell.length_a   1.000
_cell.length_b   1.000
_cell.length_c   1.000
_cell.angle_alpha   90.00
_cell.angle_beta   90.00
_cell.angle_gamma   90.00
#
_symmetry.space_group_name_H-M   'P 1'
#
loop_
_entity.id
_entity.type
_entity.pdbx_description
1 polymer ?
#
loop_
_entity_poly.entity_id
_entity_poly.type
_entity_poly.pdbx_seq_one_letter_code
_entity_poly.pdbx_strand_id
1 'polypeptide(L)'
;MRSLLSLLLLATVAHSAILQPYSLTDDLIQLMSFREQPSNAAFTVCQDIQFQYCQAQFNQFFGMDDMVSWRNGSYIFQTVQNYLMMNVTELVKVCNQRTQFYQCLGASYYSCMNLYTLLNKPQPDFSDTFDYVRTFRGLEGMCVGGFSEVVAQWDCLGTFPTTNAYQNCINNFNQTVAANNFCPAVQQTGVCLNDAYNAACGGPAAGYFGCEMFRITFDNSCWGLRCMVDTY
;
A
#
# COMPACT_ATOMS: atom_id res chain seq x y z
N MET A 1 51.57 -3.77 -9.50
CA MET A 1 50.14 -3.51 -9.83
C MET A 1 49.30 -4.62 -9.19
N ARG A 2 48.60 -4.33 -8.10
CA ARG A 2 47.44 -5.11 -7.62
C ARG A 2 46.52 -4.13 -6.91
N SER A 3 45.52 -3.62 -7.64
CA SER A 3 44.43 -2.84 -7.06
C SER A 3 43.45 -3.79 -6.39
N LEU A 4 43.24 -3.60 -5.09
CA LEU A 4 42.12 -4.19 -4.34
C LEU A 4 40.86 -3.36 -4.65
N LEU A 5 39.94 -3.94 -5.42
CA LEU A 5 38.56 -3.43 -5.49
C LEU A 5 37.83 -3.89 -4.23
N SER A 6 37.55 -2.94 -3.33
CA SER A 6 36.61 -3.13 -2.23
C SER A 6 35.19 -3.00 -2.78
N LEU A 7 34.44 -4.09 -2.86
CA LEU A 7 32.98 -4.05 -3.05
C LEU A 7 32.35 -3.47 -1.77
N LEU A 8 31.72 -2.30 -1.89
CA LEU A 8 30.77 -1.81 -0.90
C LEU A 8 29.50 -2.67 -1.00
N LEU A 9 29.30 -3.55 -0.02
CA LEU A 9 27.98 -4.13 0.26
C LEU A 9 27.07 -3.00 0.77
N LEU A 10 26.09 -2.62 -0.04
CA LEU A 10 24.94 -1.83 0.41
C LEU A 10 24.14 -2.71 1.37
N ALA A 11 24.36 -2.53 2.68
CA ALA A 11 23.45 -3.04 3.68
C ALA A 11 22.12 -2.29 3.53
N THR A 12 21.12 -2.93 2.92
CA THR A 12 19.74 -2.47 2.99
C THR A 12 19.30 -2.56 4.45
N VAL A 13 19.20 -1.42 5.12
CA VAL A 13 18.58 -1.38 6.45
C VAL A 13 17.12 -1.76 6.26
N ALA A 14 16.75 -2.96 6.74
CA ALA A 14 15.37 -3.42 6.74
C ALA A 14 14.58 -2.56 7.73
N HIS A 15 13.99 -1.48 7.22
CA HIS A 15 13.03 -0.71 7.99
C HIS A 15 11.72 -1.48 7.99
N SER A 16 11.09 -1.56 9.16
CA SER A 16 9.78 -2.17 9.20
C SER A 16 8.76 -1.25 8.53
N ALA A 17 7.88 -1.84 7.74
CA ALA A 17 6.93 -1.10 6.93
C ALA A 17 5.63 -1.87 6.81
N ILE A 18 4.65 -1.44 7.61
CA ILE A 18 3.33 -2.05 7.65
C ILE A 18 2.47 -1.72 6.41
N LEU A 19 2.72 -0.58 5.74
CA LEU A 19 2.36 -0.38 4.35
C LEU A 19 3.51 -0.96 3.52
N GLN A 20 3.21 -1.95 2.70
CA GLN A 20 4.24 -2.80 2.12
C GLN A 20 5.06 -2.03 1.07
N PRO A 21 6.39 -1.86 1.26
CA PRO A 21 7.21 -1.04 0.39
C PRO A 21 7.76 -1.89 -0.77
N TYR A 22 6.99 -1.96 -1.85
CA TYR A 22 7.45 -2.54 -3.13
C TYR A 22 7.32 -1.51 -4.25
N SER A 23 8.07 -1.68 -5.33
CA SER A 23 8.01 -0.79 -6.49
C SER A 23 7.50 -1.58 -7.69
N LEU A 24 6.65 -0.95 -8.49
CA LEU A 24 6.27 -1.45 -9.81
C LEU A 24 6.98 -0.63 -10.87
N THR A 25 7.25 -1.21 -12.02
CA THR A 25 7.69 -0.45 -13.19
C THR A 25 6.53 0.37 -13.75
N ASP A 26 6.84 1.46 -14.46
CA ASP A 26 5.82 2.30 -15.11
C ASP A 26 4.87 1.48 -16.00
N ASP A 27 5.37 0.48 -16.72
CA ASP A 27 4.55 -0.43 -17.54
C ASP A 27 3.52 -1.21 -16.72
N LEU A 28 3.90 -1.69 -15.52
CA LEU A 28 3.00 -2.43 -14.64
C LEU A 28 2.00 -1.50 -13.96
N ILE A 29 2.42 -0.28 -13.59
CA ILE A 29 1.53 0.76 -13.08
C ILE A 29 0.52 1.17 -14.17
N GLN A 30 0.96 1.30 -15.42
CA GLN A 30 0.10 1.59 -16.56
C GLN A 30 -0.90 0.46 -16.82
N LEU A 31 -0.45 -0.80 -16.76
CA LEU A 31 -1.32 -1.97 -16.89
C LEU A 31 -2.39 -2.00 -15.79
N MET A 32 -1.97 -1.77 -14.53
CA MET A 32 -2.87 -1.71 -13.39
C MET A 32 -3.92 -0.61 -13.60
N SER A 33 -3.48 0.60 -13.96
CA SER A 33 -4.34 1.74 -14.28
C SER A 33 -5.35 1.42 -15.38
N PHE A 34 -4.93 0.83 -16.49
CA PHE A 34 -5.83 0.43 -17.57
C PHE A 34 -6.91 -0.56 -17.10
N ARG A 35 -6.56 -1.52 -16.22
CA ARG A 35 -7.51 -2.49 -15.66
C ARG A 35 -8.45 -1.88 -14.62
N GLU A 36 -8.05 -0.78 -13.99
CA GLU A 36 -8.88 0.00 -13.07
C GLU A 36 -9.84 0.97 -13.78
N GLN A 37 -9.82 1.00 -15.11
CA GLN A 37 -10.69 1.88 -15.87
C GLN A 37 -12.16 1.58 -15.51
N PRO A 38 -12.90 2.58 -15.03
CA PRO A 38 -14.28 2.40 -14.63
C PRO A 38 -15.17 2.09 -15.84
N SER A 39 -16.09 1.14 -15.66
CA SER A 39 -17.03 0.69 -16.71
C SER A 39 -18.10 1.73 -17.05
N ASN A 40 -18.35 2.70 -16.17
CA ASN A 40 -19.33 3.77 -16.37
C ASN A 40 -18.75 5.12 -15.92
N ALA A 41 -18.59 6.05 -16.87
CA ALA A 41 -18.04 7.39 -16.66
C ALA A 41 -18.89 8.32 -15.75
N ALA A 42 -20.09 7.91 -15.34
CA ALA A 42 -20.90 8.66 -14.38
C ALA A 42 -20.47 8.47 -12.92
N PHE A 43 -19.73 7.40 -12.60
CA PHE A 43 -19.26 7.08 -11.24
C PHE A 43 -17.82 7.58 -10.96
N THR A 44 -17.26 8.42 -11.83
CA THR A 44 -15.80 8.51 -12.02
C THR A 44 -15.22 9.90 -11.85
N VAL A 45 -16.03 10.86 -11.41
CA VAL A 45 -15.53 12.23 -11.27
C VAL A 45 -14.98 12.41 -9.87
N CYS A 46 -13.65 12.46 -9.77
CA CYS A 46 -12.98 12.99 -8.58
C CYS A 46 -13.20 14.51 -8.54
N GLN A 47 -13.89 15.01 -7.52
CA GLN A 47 -14.15 16.44 -7.33
C GLN A 47 -12.87 17.16 -6.90
N ASP A 48 -12.13 17.74 -7.85
CA ASP A 48 -10.77 18.27 -7.61
C ASP A 48 -10.66 19.30 -6.48
N ILE A 49 -11.62 20.22 -6.37
CA ILE A 49 -11.62 21.25 -5.30
C ILE A 49 -11.77 20.58 -3.93
N GLN A 50 -12.73 19.67 -3.80
CA GLN A 50 -12.94 18.91 -2.56
C GLN A 50 -11.72 18.03 -2.26
N PHE A 51 -11.15 17.41 -3.29
CA PHE A 51 -9.99 16.55 -3.16
C PHE A 51 -8.77 17.29 -2.61
N GLN A 52 -8.46 18.46 -3.17
CA GLN A 52 -7.37 19.32 -2.69
C GLN A 52 -7.62 19.77 -1.24
N TYR A 53 -8.85 20.20 -0.92
CA TYR A 53 -9.20 20.59 0.45
C TYR A 53 -9.02 19.43 1.45
N CYS A 54 -9.58 18.26 1.15
CA CYS A 54 -9.48 17.09 2.02
C CYS A 54 -8.02 16.63 2.16
N GLN A 55 -7.22 16.71 1.09
CA GLN A 55 -5.80 16.39 1.15
C GLN A 55 -5.03 17.35 2.06
N ALA A 56 -5.29 18.66 1.97
CA ALA A 56 -4.66 19.64 2.85
C ALA A 56 -5.01 19.37 4.32
N GLN A 57 -6.27 19.03 4.61
CA GLN A 57 -6.69 18.65 5.98
C GLN A 57 -5.99 17.38 6.48
N PHE A 58 -5.81 16.38 5.61
CA PHE A 58 -5.01 15.20 5.92
C PHE A 58 -3.54 15.58 6.19
N ASN A 59 -2.94 16.42 5.35
CA ASN A 59 -1.55 16.86 5.47
C ASN A 59 -1.25 17.59 6.78
N GLN A 60 -2.16 18.45 7.22
CA GLN A 60 -1.99 19.23 8.44
C GLN A 60 -1.77 18.35 9.68
N PHE A 61 -2.46 17.20 9.77
CA PHE A 61 -2.25 16.25 10.87
C PHE A 61 -0.80 15.74 10.92
N PHE A 62 -0.20 15.48 9.75
CA PHE A 62 1.17 14.99 9.65
C PHE A 62 2.23 16.10 9.67
N GLY A 63 1.81 17.37 9.73
CA GLY A 63 2.71 18.52 9.62
C GLY A 63 3.33 18.68 8.22
N MET A 64 2.66 18.15 7.18
CA MET A 64 3.08 18.32 5.79
C MET A 64 2.67 19.71 5.26
N ASP A 65 3.42 20.22 4.29
CA ASP A 65 3.10 21.48 3.60
C ASP A 65 1.75 21.39 2.85
N ASP A 66 0.99 22.48 2.81
CA ASP A 66 -0.32 22.53 2.13
C ASP A 66 -0.22 22.32 0.60
N MET A 67 0.96 22.51 0.00
CA MET A 67 1.23 22.23 -1.42
C MET A 67 1.45 20.74 -1.72
N VAL A 68 1.67 19.91 -0.70
CA VAL A 68 1.83 18.45 -0.86
C VAL A 68 0.53 17.85 -1.36
N SER A 69 0.60 17.11 -2.47
CA SER A 69 -0.59 16.51 -3.09
C SER A 69 -0.33 15.06 -3.50
N TRP A 70 -1.28 14.45 -4.20
CA TRP A 70 -1.10 13.13 -4.80
C TRP A 70 0.12 13.01 -5.73
N ARG A 71 0.64 14.14 -6.21
CA ARG A 71 1.88 14.23 -7.00
C ARG A 71 3.14 14.03 -6.17
N ASN A 72 3.02 13.99 -4.85
CA ASN A 72 4.10 13.77 -3.90
C ASN A 72 3.83 12.47 -3.12
N GLY A 73 3.24 11.47 -3.78
CA GLY A 73 2.74 10.28 -3.11
C GLY A 73 3.82 9.46 -2.41
N SER A 74 5.05 9.43 -2.91
CA SER A 74 6.16 8.74 -2.23
C SER A 74 6.50 9.42 -0.91
N TYR A 75 6.46 10.76 -0.85
CA TYR A 75 6.64 11.53 0.38
C TYR A 75 5.49 11.31 1.36
N ILE A 76 4.25 11.30 0.88
CA ILE A 76 3.07 10.99 1.70
C ILE A 76 3.17 9.57 2.26
N PHE A 77 3.50 8.59 1.41
CA PHE A 77 3.67 7.18 1.79
C PHE A 77 4.70 7.06 2.92
N GLN A 78 5.89 7.63 2.75
CA GLN A 78 6.94 7.59 3.77
C GLN A 78 6.51 8.27 5.06
N THR A 79 5.86 9.43 4.97
CA THR A 79 5.37 10.17 6.15
C THR A 79 4.34 9.36 6.91
N VAL A 80 3.31 8.83 6.24
CA VAL A 80 2.29 7.99 6.87
C VAL A 80 2.90 6.71 7.44
N GLN A 81 3.80 6.06 6.69
CA GLN A 81 4.50 4.85 7.13
C GLN A 81 5.27 5.09 8.44
N ASN A 82 5.95 6.22 8.56
CA ASN A 82 6.69 6.58 9.77
C ASN A 82 5.78 6.71 10.99
N TYR A 83 4.61 7.35 10.84
CA TYR A 83 3.63 7.46 11.93
C TYR A 83 3.04 6.11 12.31
N LEU A 84 2.67 5.30 11.32
CA LEU A 84 2.15 3.96 11.56
C LEU A 84 3.15 3.16 12.41
N MET A 85 4.44 3.19 12.08
CA MET A 85 5.46 2.40 12.77
C MET A 85 5.82 2.83 14.19
N MET A 86 5.32 3.97 14.69
CA MET A 86 5.72 4.47 16.00
C MET A 86 5.19 3.60 17.15
N ASN A 87 3.87 3.37 17.16
CA ASN A 87 3.15 2.57 18.15
C ASN A 87 1.66 2.51 17.79
N VAL A 88 0.91 1.66 18.49
CA VAL A 88 -0.54 1.52 18.36
C VAL A 88 -1.29 2.85 18.50
N THR A 89 -0.86 3.74 19.39
CA THR A 89 -1.55 5.04 19.59
C THR A 89 -1.49 5.90 18.34
N GLU A 90 -0.32 5.96 17.69
CA GLU A 90 -0.16 6.69 16.43
C GLU A 90 -0.89 5.99 15.27
N LEU A 91 -0.89 4.66 15.21
CA LEU A 91 -1.74 3.92 14.27
C LEU A 91 -3.21 4.32 14.39
N VAL A 92 -3.75 4.36 15.61
CA VAL A 92 -5.16 4.73 15.85
C VAL A 92 -5.44 6.15 15.35
N LYS A 93 -4.51 7.09 15.56
CA LYS A 93 -4.66 8.46 15.05
C LYS A 93 -4.61 8.51 13.53
N VAL A 94 -3.70 7.77 12.88
CA VAL A 94 -3.66 7.65 11.41
C VAL A 94 -4.97 7.09 10.86
N CYS A 95 -5.52 6.06 11.51
CA CYS A 95 -6.80 5.48 11.13
C CYS A 95 -7.98 6.44 11.30
N ASN A 96 -7.98 7.26 12.36
CA ASN A 96 -8.94 8.34 12.51
C ASN A 96 -8.78 9.38 11.38
N GLN A 97 -7.54 9.78 11.06
CA GLN A 97 -7.28 10.74 10.00
C GLN A 97 -7.72 10.22 8.61
N ARG A 98 -7.48 8.93 8.31
CA ARG A 98 -8.03 8.29 7.11
C ARG A 98 -9.56 8.31 7.09
N THR A 99 -10.19 8.07 8.23
CA THR A 99 -11.66 8.10 8.35
C THR A 99 -12.21 9.51 8.06
N GLN A 100 -11.57 10.54 8.60
CA GLN A 100 -11.93 11.94 8.31
C GLN A 100 -11.71 12.29 6.84
N PHE A 101 -10.60 11.83 6.24
CA PHE A 101 -10.33 12.02 4.82
C PHE A 101 -11.40 11.34 3.93
N TYR A 102 -11.77 10.09 4.25
CA TYR A 102 -12.86 9.38 3.60
C TYR A 102 -14.19 10.13 3.70
N GLN A 103 -14.55 10.58 4.91
CA GLN A 103 -15.78 11.35 5.15
C GLN A 103 -15.78 12.69 4.42
N CYS A 104 -14.64 13.38 4.39
CA CYS A 104 -14.47 14.66 3.72
C CYS A 104 -14.72 14.52 2.21
N LEU A 105 -14.24 13.45 1.58
CA LEU A 105 -14.45 13.16 0.16
C LEU A 105 -15.85 12.59 -0.14
N GLY A 106 -16.41 11.83 0.79
CA GLY A 106 -17.72 11.19 0.65
C GLY A 106 -17.80 10.32 -0.61
N ALA A 107 -18.81 10.57 -1.45
CA ALA A 107 -19.01 9.83 -2.70
C ALA A 107 -17.84 9.93 -3.69
N SER A 108 -17.00 10.96 -3.58
CA SER A 108 -15.82 11.15 -4.44
C SER A 108 -14.61 10.29 -4.02
N TYR A 109 -14.66 9.60 -2.88
CA TYR A 109 -13.47 8.93 -2.33
C TYR A 109 -12.89 7.89 -3.30
N TYR A 110 -13.71 6.95 -3.76
CA TYR A 110 -13.22 5.85 -4.61
C TYR A 110 -12.81 6.32 -6.01
N SER A 111 -13.41 7.39 -6.54
CA SER A 111 -12.96 7.99 -7.80
C SER A 111 -11.63 8.75 -7.63
N CYS A 112 -11.41 9.40 -6.48
CA CYS A 112 -10.14 10.06 -6.19
C CYS A 112 -9.01 9.07 -5.81
N MET A 113 -9.32 7.93 -5.18
CA MET A 113 -8.36 6.86 -4.81
C MET A 113 -8.23 5.77 -5.90
N ASN A 114 -8.24 6.21 -7.16
CA ASN A 114 -8.21 5.34 -8.32
C ASN A 114 -7.03 5.71 -9.23
N LEU A 115 -6.22 4.72 -9.58
CA LEU A 115 -4.97 4.93 -10.30
C LEU A 115 -5.22 5.45 -11.71
N TYR A 116 -6.25 4.92 -12.39
CA TYR A 116 -6.71 5.41 -13.68
C TYR A 116 -7.06 6.90 -13.62
N THR A 117 -7.83 7.31 -12.62
CA THR A 117 -8.29 8.70 -12.50
C THR A 117 -7.13 9.66 -12.30
N LEU A 118 -6.17 9.33 -11.43
CA LEU A 118 -5.03 10.21 -11.16
C LEU A 118 -4.01 10.25 -12.30
N LEU A 119 -3.72 9.11 -12.96
CA LEU A 119 -2.81 9.08 -14.11
C LEU A 119 -3.38 9.75 -15.37
N ASN A 120 -4.69 9.99 -15.42
CA ASN A 120 -5.31 10.78 -16.50
C ASN A 120 -5.36 12.29 -16.19
N LYS A 121 -4.87 12.74 -15.03
CA LYS A 121 -4.70 14.17 -14.73
C LYS A 121 -3.43 14.71 -15.41
N PRO A 122 -3.30 16.03 -15.64
CA PRO A 122 -2.12 16.60 -16.29
C PRO A 122 -0.81 16.26 -15.55
N GLN A 123 0.25 15.92 -16.28
CA GLN A 123 1.62 15.74 -15.75
C GLN A 123 1.74 14.77 -14.55
N PRO A 124 1.18 13.56 -14.61
CA PRO A 124 1.32 12.61 -13.50
C PRO A 124 2.76 12.08 -13.43
N ASP A 125 3.20 11.74 -12.23
CA ASP A 125 4.36 10.87 -12.02
C ASP A 125 3.85 9.48 -11.64
N PHE A 126 4.35 8.43 -12.30
CA PHE A 126 3.82 7.07 -12.14
C PHE A 126 4.07 6.53 -10.72
N SER A 127 5.29 6.71 -10.20
CA SER A 127 5.68 6.22 -8.89
C SER A 127 4.92 6.96 -7.79
N ASP A 128 4.91 8.30 -7.82
CA ASP A 128 4.20 9.08 -6.82
C ASP A 128 2.69 8.81 -6.87
N THR A 129 2.10 8.69 -8.05
CA THR A 129 0.67 8.40 -8.16
C THR A 129 0.33 7.00 -7.62
N PHE A 130 1.17 6.00 -7.92
CA PHE A 130 1.03 4.66 -7.37
C PHE A 130 1.16 4.64 -5.84
N ASP A 131 2.20 5.31 -5.33
CA ASP A 131 2.48 5.41 -3.89
C ASP A 131 1.37 6.10 -3.12
N TYR A 132 0.77 7.12 -3.74
CA TYR A 132 -0.39 7.78 -3.20
C TYR A 132 -1.58 6.81 -3.09
N VAL A 133 -1.97 6.16 -4.19
CA VAL A 133 -3.14 5.26 -4.21
C VAL A 133 -2.94 4.07 -3.28
N ARG A 134 -1.76 3.44 -3.28
CA ARG A 134 -1.47 2.30 -2.38
C ARG A 134 -1.53 2.71 -0.91
N THR A 135 -1.13 3.95 -0.57
CA THR A 135 -1.19 4.45 0.81
C THR A 135 -2.62 4.38 1.32
N PHE A 136 -3.57 4.99 0.61
CA PHE A 136 -4.96 5.06 1.07
C PHE A 136 -5.68 3.70 1.00
N ARG A 137 -5.34 2.84 0.04
CA ARG A 137 -5.85 1.45 0.00
C ARG A 137 -5.30 0.62 1.15
N GLY A 138 -4.00 0.71 1.43
CA GLY A 138 -3.39 0.05 2.59
C GLY A 138 -3.97 0.53 3.91
N LEU A 139 -4.19 1.85 4.05
CA LEU A 139 -4.89 2.41 5.20
C LEU A 139 -6.34 1.93 5.30
N GLU A 140 -7.06 1.76 4.19
CA GLU A 140 -8.41 1.18 4.20
C GLU A 140 -8.41 -0.27 4.67
N GLY A 141 -7.49 -1.09 4.14
CA GLY A 141 -7.33 -2.48 4.57
C GLY A 141 -7.02 -2.57 6.06
N MET A 142 -6.03 -1.80 6.52
CA MET A 142 -5.57 -1.83 7.90
C MET A 142 -6.56 -1.23 8.90
N CYS A 143 -7.16 -0.08 8.59
CA CYS A 143 -7.98 0.68 9.53
C CYS A 143 -9.45 0.25 9.55
N VAL A 144 -9.90 -0.52 8.56
CA VAL A 144 -11.27 -1.02 8.48
C VAL A 144 -11.29 -2.53 8.71
N GLY A 145 -10.71 -3.32 7.79
CA GLY A 145 -10.77 -4.78 7.85
C GLY A 145 -9.76 -5.41 8.82
N GLY A 146 -8.56 -4.83 8.94
CA GLY A 146 -7.45 -5.36 9.71
C GLY A 146 -7.26 -4.73 11.09
N PHE A 147 -8.14 -3.82 11.50
CA PHE A 147 -7.87 -2.94 12.65
C PHE A 147 -7.75 -3.70 13.97
N SER A 148 -8.67 -4.61 14.24
CA SER A 148 -8.63 -5.42 15.46
C SER A 148 -7.36 -6.28 15.53
N GLU A 149 -6.95 -6.82 14.39
CA GLU A 149 -5.81 -7.72 14.26
C GLU A 149 -4.49 -6.97 14.45
N VAL A 150 -4.31 -5.85 13.75
CA VAL A 150 -3.09 -5.03 13.83
C VAL A 150 -2.89 -4.41 15.21
N VAL A 151 -3.97 -4.04 15.90
CA VAL A 151 -3.90 -3.52 17.27
C VAL A 151 -3.58 -4.64 18.27
N ALA A 152 -4.17 -5.82 18.11
CA ALA A 152 -3.96 -6.95 19.02
C ALA A 152 -2.55 -7.55 18.91
N GLN A 153 -1.94 -7.50 17.73
CA GLN A 153 -0.66 -8.15 17.44
C GLN A 153 0.39 -7.17 16.90
N TRP A 154 0.31 -5.90 17.30
CA TRP A 154 1.16 -4.81 16.81
C TRP A 154 2.65 -5.15 16.80
N ASP A 155 3.15 -5.71 17.90
CA ASP A 155 4.58 -6.01 18.05
C ASP A 155 5.05 -7.04 17.02
N CYS A 156 4.21 -8.03 16.68
CA CYS A 156 4.56 -9.03 15.66
C CYS A 156 4.29 -8.50 14.25
N LEU A 157 3.04 -8.13 13.94
CA LEU A 157 2.63 -7.73 12.60
C LEU A 157 3.36 -6.48 12.12
N GLY A 158 3.58 -5.54 13.03
CA GLY A 158 4.27 -4.29 12.79
C GLY A 158 5.74 -4.51 12.48
N THR A 159 6.43 -5.50 13.08
CA THR A 159 7.86 -5.77 12.86
C THR A 159 8.15 -6.86 11.82
N PHE A 160 7.17 -7.72 11.51
CA PHE A 160 7.33 -8.82 10.56
C PHE A 160 7.93 -8.42 9.20
N PRO A 161 7.66 -7.23 8.64
CA PRO A 161 8.32 -6.76 7.43
C PRO A 161 9.86 -6.75 7.47
N THR A 162 10.50 -6.73 8.64
CA THR A 162 11.97 -6.81 8.75
C THR A 162 12.53 -8.23 8.63
N THR A 163 11.68 -9.25 8.55
CA THR A 163 12.10 -10.66 8.52
C THR A 163 12.48 -11.12 7.11
N ASN A 164 13.39 -12.10 7.03
CA ASN A 164 13.74 -12.72 5.75
C ASN A 164 12.53 -13.41 5.08
N ALA A 165 11.60 -13.96 5.86
CA ALA A 165 10.40 -14.60 5.32
C ALA A 165 9.56 -13.61 4.52
N TYR A 166 9.28 -12.44 5.09
CA TYR A 166 8.60 -11.36 4.40
C TYR A 166 9.39 -10.88 3.17
N GLN A 167 10.68 -10.56 3.36
CA GLN A 167 11.53 -10.02 2.30
C GLN A 167 11.64 -10.99 1.12
N ASN A 168 11.66 -12.30 1.36
CA ASN A 168 11.67 -13.30 0.29
C ASN A 168 10.38 -13.26 -0.55
N CYS A 169 9.21 -13.10 0.06
CA CYS A 169 7.95 -12.97 -0.67
C CYS A 169 7.96 -11.73 -1.57
N ILE A 170 8.34 -10.57 -1.03
CA ILE A 170 8.36 -9.30 -1.77
C ILE A 170 9.45 -9.29 -2.85
N ASN A 171 10.64 -9.82 -2.56
CA ASN A 171 11.71 -9.91 -3.54
C ASN A 171 11.34 -10.84 -4.70
N ASN A 172 10.67 -11.96 -4.42
CA ASN A 172 10.17 -12.84 -5.46
C ASN A 172 9.15 -12.12 -6.34
N PHE A 173 8.19 -11.41 -5.74
CA PHE A 173 7.24 -10.59 -6.48
C PHE A 173 7.96 -9.60 -7.41
N ASN A 174 8.86 -8.78 -6.87
CA ASN A 174 9.60 -7.77 -7.64
C ASN A 174 10.43 -8.36 -8.79
N GLN A 175 10.93 -9.59 -8.64
CA GLN A 175 11.74 -10.26 -9.66
C GLN A 175 10.92 -10.97 -10.75
N THR A 176 9.69 -11.37 -10.43
CA THR A 176 8.90 -12.29 -11.29
C THR A 176 7.65 -11.66 -11.87
N VAL A 177 7.17 -10.54 -11.30
CA VAL A 177 5.97 -9.86 -11.78
C VAL A 177 6.21 -9.26 -13.17
N ALA A 178 5.30 -9.56 -14.09
CA ALA A 178 5.29 -9.08 -15.46
C ALA A 178 3.84 -8.92 -15.95
N ALA A 179 3.66 -8.28 -17.11
CA ALA A 179 2.31 -7.98 -17.60
C ALA A 179 1.45 -9.23 -17.86
N ASN A 180 2.08 -10.32 -18.33
CA ASN A 180 1.41 -11.57 -18.69
C ASN A 180 1.05 -12.45 -17.47
N ASN A 181 1.70 -12.27 -16.33
CA ASN A 181 1.45 -13.02 -15.09
C ASN A 181 1.03 -12.12 -13.92
N PHE A 182 0.65 -10.87 -14.18
CA PHE A 182 0.43 -9.85 -13.13
C PHE A 182 -0.47 -10.33 -11.98
N CYS A 183 -1.71 -10.74 -12.26
CA CYS A 183 -2.62 -11.20 -11.21
C CYS A 183 -2.23 -12.55 -10.58
N PRO A 184 -1.74 -13.55 -11.35
CA PRO A 184 -1.13 -14.74 -10.77
C PRO A 184 0.03 -14.43 -9.79
N ALA A 185 0.93 -13.50 -10.14
CA ALA A 185 2.03 -13.08 -9.27
C ALA A 185 1.52 -12.39 -8.00
N VAL A 186 0.47 -11.56 -8.12
CA VAL A 186 -0.20 -10.96 -6.96
C VAL A 186 -0.78 -12.04 -6.03
N GLN A 187 -1.52 -13.01 -6.57
CA GLN A 187 -2.09 -14.10 -5.76
C GLN A 187 -1.00 -14.93 -5.08
N GLN A 188 0.05 -15.29 -5.82
CA GLN A 188 1.15 -16.10 -5.29
C GLN A 188 1.87 -15.37 -4.14
N THR A 189 2.07 -14.06 -4.27
CA THR A 189 2.69 -13.24 -3.23
C THR A 189 1.77 -13.12 -2.01
N GLY A 190 0.46 -12.95 -2.22
CA GLY A 190 -0.53 -12.98 -1.14
C GLY A 190 -0.51 -14.30 -0.35
N VAL A 191 -0.42 -15.44 -1.04
CA VAL A 191 -0.27 -16.77 -0.40
C VAL A 191 1.04 -16.86 0.37
N CYS A 192 2.16 -16.44 -0.22
CA CYS A 192 3.46 -16.42 0.47
C CYS A 192 3.40 -15.60 1.77
N LEU A 193 2.79 -14.41 1.73
CA LEU A 193 2.60 -13.57 2.90
C LEU A 193 1.63 -14.20 3.90
N ASN A 194 0.59 -14.89 3.46
CA ASN A 194 -0.30 -15.62 4.35
C ASN A 194 0.47 -16.64 5.19
N ASP A 195 1.19 -17.54 4.52
CA ASP A 195 1.97 -18.60 5.17
C ASP A 195 3.01 -18.00 6.13
N ALA A 196 3.70 -16.96 5.66
CA ALA A 196 4.79 -16.34 6.40
C ALA A 196 4.31 -15.60 7.66
N TYR A 197 3.23 -14.84 7.58
CA TYR A 197 2.63 -14.18 8.74
C TYR A 197 1.97 -15.18 9.70
N ASN A 198 1.27 -16.20 9.18
CA ASN A 198 0.66 -17.25 10.00
C ASN A 198 1.73 -17.97 10.84
N ALA A 199 2.84 -18.36 10.20
CA ALA A 199 3.95 -19.04 10.87
C ALA A 199 4.66 -18.17 11.92
N ALA A 200 4.73 -16.85 11.71
CA ALA A 200 5.49 -15.96 12.58
C ALA A 200 4.68 -15.35 13.72
N CYS A 201 3.43 -14.96 13.46
CA CYS A 201 2.58 -14.23 14.41
C CYS A 201 1.49 -15.09 15.04
N GLY A 202 1.37 -16.36 14.64
CA GLY A 202 0.67 -17.37 15.43
C GLY A 202 -0.84 -17.44 15.19
N GLY A 203 -1.25 -17.59 13.93
CA GLY A 203 -2.60 -18.04 13.61
C GLY A 203 -3.13 -17.59 12.25
N PRO A 204 -4.26 -18.17 11.81
CA PRO A 204 -4.85 -17.89 10.49
C PRO A 204 -5.24 -16.42 10.28
N ALA A 205 -5.53 -15.68 11.37
CA ALA A 205 -5.87 -14.26 11.31
C ALA A 205 -4.67 -13.38 10.89
N ALA A 206 -3.47 -13.69 11.39
CA ALA A 206 -2.25 -12.99 10.99
C ALA A 206 -1.90 -13.27 9.51
N GLY A 207 -2.06 -14.53 9.07
CA GLY A 207 -1.89 -14.89 7.67
C GLY A 207 -2.87 -14.17 6.76
N TYR A 208 -4.15 -14.16 7.14
CA TYR A 208 -5.18 -13.40 6.42
C TYR A 208 -4.82 -11.91 6.33
N PHE A 209 -4.39 -11.30 7.44
CA PHE A 209 -3.93 -9.91 7.47
C PHE A 209 -2.77 -9.66 6.49
N GLY A 210 -1.71 -10.47 6.55
CA GLY A 210 -0.55 -10.32 5.68
C GLY A 210 -0.88 -10.40 4.19
N CYS A 211 -1.76 -11.33 3.83
CA CYS A 211 -2.25 -11.49 2.47
C CYS A 211 -3.15 -10.31 2.03
N GLU A 212 -4.13 -9.91 2.84
CA GLU A 212 -5.07 -8.85 2.48
C GLU A 212 -4.38 -7.49 2.35
N MET A 213 -3.42 -7.19 3.23
CA MET A 213 -2.63 -5.96 3.17
C MET A 213 -1.85 -5.81 1.85
N PHE A 214 -1.44 -6.93 1.25
CA PHE A 214 -0.82 -6.93 -0.08
C PHE A 214 -1.89 -6.85 -1.18
N ARG A 215 -2.86 -7.78 -1.15
CA ARG A 215 -3.88 -7.97 -2.17
C ARG A 215 -4.71 -6.70 -2.41
N ILE A 216 -5.06 -5.96 -1.35
CA ILE A 216 -5.97 -4.80 -1.42
C ILE A 216 -5.45 -3.69 -2.35
N THR A 217 -4.12 -3.57 -2.48
CA THR A 217 -3.54 -2.60 -3.42
C THR A 217 -3.97 -2.90 -4.86
N PHE A 218 -4.16 -4.18 -5.19
CA PHE A 218 -4.41 -4.66 -6.54
C PHE A 218 -5.87 -5.03 -6.82
N ASP A 219 -6.77 -4.95 -5.84
CA ASP A 219 -8.14 -5.50 -5.93
C ASP A 219 -8.92 -5.00 -7.17
N ASN A 220 -8.78 -3.71 -7.49
CA ASN A 220 -9.44 -3.10 -8.64
C ASN A 220 -8.85 -3.54 -10.00
N SER A 221 -7.63 -4.08 -10.02
CA SER A 221 -6.94 -4.53 -11.23
C SER A 221 -6.93 -6.05 -11.40
N CYS A 222 -7.07 -6.78 -10.28
CA CYS A 222 -7.03 -8.23 -10.18
C CYS A 222 -8.27 -8.73 -9.44
N TRP A 223 -9.40 -8.69 -10.14
CA TRP A 223 -10.70 -9.08 -9.61
C TRP A 223 -10.76 -10.55 -9.23
N GLY A 224 -11.36 -10.84 -8.07
CA GLY A 224 -11.64 -12.21 -7.64
C GLY A 224 -10.49 -12.90 -6.91
N LEU A 225 -9.35 -12.24 -6.71
CA LEU A 225 -8.31 -12.75 -5.81
C LEU A 225 -8.83 -12.83 -4.38
N ARG A 226 -8.36 -13.82 -3.61
CA ARG A 226 -8.82 -14.09 -2.24
C ARG A 226 -7.66 -14.50 -1.36
N CYS A 227 -7.69 -14.03 -0.12
CA CYS A 227 -6.87 -14.53 0.96
C CYS A 227 -7.68 -15.58 1.72
N MET A 228 -7.12 -16.79 1.82
CA MET A 228 -7.77 -17.88 2.55
C MET A 228 -7.42 -17.77 4.02
N VAL A 229 -8.38 -18.09 4.88
CA VAL A 229 -8.13 -18.35 6.30
C VAL A 229 -7.94 -19.86 6.38
N ASP A 230 -6.70 -20.33 6.35
CA ASP A 230 -6.45 -21.77 6.40
C ASP A 230 -6.88 -22.30 7.77
N THR A 231 -8.03 -22.97 7.80
CA THR A 231 -8.51 -23.73 8.94
C THR A 231 -7.88 -25.11 8.89
N TYR A 232 -6.85 -25.34 9.69
CA TYR A 232 -6.43 -26.71 10.04
C TYR A 232 -7.43 -27.33 11.03
#